data_AF-A0A357CGF7-F1
#
_entry.id   AF-A0A357CGF7-F1
#
_cell.length_a   1.000
_cell.length_b   1.000
_cell.length_c   1.000
_cell.angle_alpha   90.00
_cell.angle_beta   90.00
_cell.angle_gamma   90.00
#
_symmetry.space_group_name_H-M   'P 1'
#
loop_
_entity.id
_entity.type
_entity.pdbx_description
1 polymer ?
#
loop_
_entity_poly.entity_id
_entity_poly.type
_entity_poly.pdbx_seq_one_letter_code
_entity_poly.pdbx_strand_id
1 'polypeptide(L)' 'MLDKTTKEEMIRAAYLALLADDRIAGEERKKLKDIAAALQVSEIHFGAILEDLAIWLARLRS' A
#
# COMPACT_ATOMS: atom_id res chain seq x y z
N MET A 1 -0.08 18.27 9.66
CA MET A 1 -0.35 17.66 8.33
C MET A 1 0.80 16.70 8.07
N LEU A 2 0.53 15.41 7.81
CA LEU A 2 1.60 14.44 7.54
C LEU A 2 2.27 14.77 6.20
N ASP A 3 3.59 14.63 6.11
CA ASP A 3 4.31 14.80 4.87
C ASP A 3 4.03 13.63 3.91
N LYS A 4 4.41 13.81 2.64
CA LYS A 4 4.15 12.85 1.58
C LYS A 4 4.82 11.50 1.84
N THR A 5 6.07 11.51 2.31
CA THR A 5 6.85 10.29 2.58
C THR A 5 6.21 9.49 3.70
N THR A 6 5.81 10.12 4.80
CA THR A 6 5.12 9.43 5.90
C THR A 6 3.82 8.77 5.44
N LYS A 7 3.02 9.42 4.58
CA LYS A 7 1.80 8.83 4.04
C LYS A 7 2.07 7.59 3.17
N GLU A 8 3.12 7.64 2.36
CA GLU A 8 3.54 6.51 1.53
C GLU A 8 4.02 5.33 2.39
N GLU A 9 4.83 5.60 3.41
CA GLU A 9 5.31 4.59 4.35
C GLU A 9 4.15 3.91 5.10
N MET A 10 3.15 4.67 5.53
CA MET A 10 1.95 4.10 6.16
C MET A 10 1.19 3.14 5.23
N ILE A 11 1.03 3.51 3.95
CA ILE A 11 0.37 2.65 2.96
C ILE A 11 1.20 1.39 2.70
N ARG A 12 2.53 1.52 2.55
CA ARG A 12 3.44 0.38 2.36
C ARG A 12 3.39 -0.56 3.55
N ALA A 13 3.45 -0.03 4.77
CA ALA A 13 3.38 -0.82 6.00
C ALA A 13 2.04 -1.58 6.10
N ALA A 14 0.92 -0.91 5.82
CA ALA A 14 -0.39 -1.55 5.81
C ALA A 14 -0.49 -2.67 4.77
N TYR A 15 0.07 -2.48 3.58
CA TYR A 15 0.10 -3.52 2.55
C TYR A 15 0.95 -4.72 2.96
N LEU A 16 2.14 -4.49 3.51
CA LEU A 16 3.03 -5.56 3.96
C LEU A 16 2.43 -6.36 5.12
N ALA A 17 1.73 -5.71 6.03
CA ALA A 17 1.00 -6.40 7.11
C ALA A 17 -0.08 -7.34 6.56
N LEU A 18 -0.88 -6.85 5.60
CA LEU A 18 -1.92 -7.66 4.95
C LEU A 18 -1.35 -8.81 4.11
N LEU A 19 -0.18 -8.59 3.48
CA LEU A 19 0.55 -9.65 2.77
C LEU A 19 1.06 -10.72 3.73
N ALA A 20 1.62 -10.33 4.88
CA ALA A 20 2.13 -11.25 5.88
C ALA A 20 1.04 -12.16 6.46
N ASP A 21 -0.20 -11.66 6.55
CA ASP A 21 -1.37 -12.42 6.98
C ASP A 21 -1.96 -13.31 5.87
N ASP A 22 -1.41 -13.33 4.65
CA ASP A 22 -1.98 -13.95 3.43
C ASP A 22 -3.38 -13.42 3.08
N ARG A 23 -3.71 -12.21 3.54
CA ARG A 23 -5.03 -11.58 3.42
C ARG A 23 -5.15 -10.62 2.25
N ILE A 24 -4.51 -10.90 1.11
CA ILE A 24 -4.68 -10.06 -0.08
C ILE A 24 -5.93 -10.50 -0.87
N ALA A 25 -7.08 -10.48 -0.21
CA ALA A 25 -8.39 -10.63 -0.86
C ALA A 25 -8.98 -9.25 -1.22
N GLY A 26 -10.09 -9.26 -1.97
CA GLY A 26 -10.71 -8.02 -2.47
C GLY A 26 -11.16 -7.05 -1.36
N GLU A 27 -11.53 -7.57 -0.19
CA GLU A 27 -12.01 -6.75 0.93
C GLU A 27 -10.87 -5.97 1.60
N GLU A 28 -9.71 -6.58 1.78
CA GLU A 28 -8.52 -5.94 2.34
C GLU A 28 -7.93 -4.88 1.40
N ARG A 29 -7.99 -5.11 0.08
CA ARG A 29 -7.64 -4.08 -0.91
C ARG A 29 -8.56 -2.86 -0.80
N LYS A 30 -9.86 -3.07 -0.52
CA LYS A 30 -10.80 -1.97 -0.28
C LYS A 30 -10.41 -1.18 0.98
N LYS A 31 -10.06 -1.86 2.08
CA LYS A 31 -9.59 -1.21 3.32
C LYS A 31 -8.32 -0.37 3.07
N LEU A 32 -7.36 -0.89 2.30
CA LEU A 32 -6.17 -0.15 1.88
C LEU A 32 -6.50 1.11 1.07
N LYS A 33 -7.45 1.00 0.15
CA LYS A 33 -7.94 2.14 -0.64
C LYS A 33 -8.64 3.18 0.23
N ASP A 34 -9.44 2.74 1.22
CA ASP A 34 -10.09 3.63 2.18
C ASP A 34 -9.07 4.36 3.06
N ILE A 35 -8.00 3.69 3.49
CA ILE A 35 -6.87 4.30 4.21
C ILE A 35 -6.16 5.33 3.33
N ALA A 36 -5.86 5.00 2.08
CA ALA A 36 -5.24 5.93 1.14
C ALA A 36 -6.09 7.19 0.93
N ALA A 37 -7.42 7.02 0.80
CA ALA A 37 -8.35 8.13 0.70
C ALA A 37 -8.36 8.99 1.98
N ALA A 38 -8.35 8.38 3.17
CA ALA A 38 -8.27 9.10 4.44
C ALA A 38 -6.95 9.88 4.59
N LEU A 39 -5.85 9.35 4.05
CA LEU A 39 -4.55 10.03 4.00
C LEU A 39 -4.47 11.08 2.87
N GLN A 40 -5.54 11.27 2.09
CA GLN A 40 -5.58 12.16 0.92
C GLN A 40 -4.52 11.81 -0.12
N VAL A 41 -4.26 10.52 -0.30
CA VAL A 41 -3.41 9.99 -1.37
C VAL A 41 -4.29 9.74 -2.59
N SER A 42 -3.91 10.31 -3.74
CA SER A 42 -4.68 10.13 -4.97
C SER A 42 -4.62 8.69 -5.46
N GLU A 43 -5.64 8.24 -6.18
CA GLU A 43 -5.71 6.86 -6.68
C GLU A 43 -4.54 6.50 -7.60
N ILE A 44 -4.09 7.45 -8.43
CA ILE A 44 -2.90 7.29 -9.29
C ILE A 44 -1.66 7.05 -8.44
N HIS A 45 -1.46 7.86 -7.39
CA HIS A 45 -0.30 7.75 -6.50
C HIS A 45 -0.35 6.46 -5.67
N PHE A 46 -1.53 6.08 -5.20
CA PHE A 46 -1.76 4.80 -4.53
C PHE A 46 -1.40 3.61 -5.43
N GLY A 47 -1.83 3.62 -6.70
CA GLY A 47 -1.47 2.58 -7.67
C GLY A 47 0.04 2.47 -7.86
N ALA A 48 0.73 3.61 -8.01
CA ALA A 48 2.18 3.64 -8.16
C ALA A 48 2.93 3.08 -6.93
N ILE A 49 2.45 3.37 -5.71
CA ILE A 49 3.02 2.81 -4.47
C ILE A 49 2.92 1.28 -4.47
N LEU A 50 1.76 0.74 -4.86
CA LEU A 50 1.54 -0.70 -4.88
C LEU A 50 2.36 -1.40 -5.96
N GLU A 51 2.49 -0.79 -7.14
CA GLU A 51 3.29 -1.33 -8.24
C GLU A 51 4.78 -1.38 -7.86
N ASP A 52 5.31 -0.29 -7.32
CA ASP A 52 6.69 -0.21 -6.82
C ASP A 52 6.95 -1.28 -5.74
N LEU A 53 6.02 -1.45 -4.80
CA LEU A 53 6.10 -2.45 -3.74
C LEU A 53 6.05 -3.88 -4.28
N ALA A 54 5.21 -4.15 -5.28
CA ALA A 54 5.14 -5.46 -5.93
C ALA A 54 6.44 -5.81 -6.67
N ILE A 55 7.04 -4.85 -7.37
CA ILE A 55 8.35 -5.01 -8.02
C ILE A 55 9.43 -5.32 -7.00
N TRP A 56 9.45 -4.58 -5.88
CA TRP A 56 10.40 -4.81 -4.79
C TRP A 56 10.25 -6.20 -4.16
N LEU A 57 9.03 -6.63 -3.88
CA LEU A 57 8.74 -7.97 -3.37
C LEU A 57 9.16 -9.09 -4.34
N ALA A 58 8.96 -8.89 -5.64
CA ALA A 58 9.39 -9.85 -6.66
C ALA A 58 10.92 -10.00 -6.67
N ARG A 59 11.67 -8.90 -6.52
CA ARG A 59 13.14 -8.90 -6.43
C ARG A 59 13.67 -9.57 -5.16
N LEU A 60 12.95 -9.48 -4.04
CA LEU A 60 13.35 -10.16 -2.80
C LEU A 60 13.19 -11.69 -2.87
N ARG A 61 12.33 -12.19 -3.75
CA ARG A 61 12.03 -13.62 -3.89
C ARG A 61 12.87 -14.34 -4.96
N SER A 62 13.72 -13.62 -5.70
CA SER A 62 14.67 -14.16 -6.68
C SER A 62 16.04 -14.42 -6.08
#